data_AF-A0A2M8P8C9-F1
#
_entry.id   AF-A0A2M8P8C9-F1
#
_cell.length_a   1.000
_cell.length_b   1.000
_cell.length_c   1.000
_cell.angle_alpha   90.00
_cell.angle_beta   90.00
_cell.angle_gamma   90.00
#
_symmetry.space_group_name_H-M   'P 1'
#
loop_
_entity.id
_entity.type
_entity.pdbx_description
1 polymer ?
#
loop_
_entity_poly.entity_id
_entity_poly.type
_entity_poly.pdbx_seq_one_letter_code
_entity_poly.pdbx_strand_id
1 'polypeptide(L)'
;EDRCAYTVIIPFINDLTGGDASSYAAALTNLVNQLVARNPNSQILVVNFYFGAPAPFALNFAGGFSDDRVIAFNAAIGAACSGALALPQVRCIDISGALNRSHLLGNMTRAEVEAALVVLPS
;
A
#
# COMPACT_ATOMS: atom_id res chain seq x y z
N GLU A 1 -16.55 -21.53 2.71
CA GLU A 1 -15.23 -21.28 3.33
C GLU A 1 -14.33 -20.65 2.30
N ASP A 2 -13.72 -19.52 2.66
CA ASP A 2 -12.73 -18.86 1.83
C ASP A 2 -11.45 -19.70 1.88
N ARG A 3 -10.93 -20.12 0.73
CA ARG A 3 -9.77 -21.05 0.62
C ARG A 3 -8.46 -20.34 0.37
N CYS A 4 -8.44 -19.01 0.48
CA CYS A 4 -7.25 -18.23 0.23
C CYS A 4 -6.16 -18.55 1.27
N ALA A 5 -5.02 -19.08 0.81
CA ALA A 5 -3.85 -19.27 1.65
C ALA A 5 -3.23 -17.93 2.10
N TYR A 6 -3.42 -16.89 1.28
CA TYR A 6 -2.92 -15.54 1.49
C TYR A 6 -3.99 -14.52 1.16
N THR A 7 -4.09 -13.48 1.98
CA THR A 7 -4.77 -12.22 1.66
C THR A 7 -3.73 -11.12 1.62
N VAL A 8 -3.67 -10.34 0.54
CA VAL A 8 -2.75 -9.21 0.42
C VAL A 8 -3.55 -7.92 0.44
N ILE A 9 -3.25 -7.04 1.38
CA ILE A 9 -3.86 -5.72 1.52
C ILE A 9 -2.82 -4.70 1.09
N ILE A 10 -3.18 -3.92 0.07
CA ILE A 10 -2.32 -2.89 -0.50
C ILE A 10 -3.02 -1.55 -0.34
N PRO A 11 -2.37 -0.53 0.26
CA PRO A 11 -2.91 0.82 0.35
C PRO A 11 -3.07 1.37 -1.07
N PHE A 12 -4.23 1.96 -1.36
CA PHE A 12 -4.56 2.47 -2.69
C PHE A 12 -4.79 3.98 -2.66
N ILE A 13 -4.30 4.69 -3.68
CA ILE A 13 -4.25 6.16 -3.64
C ILE A 13 -5.62 6.84 -3.36
N ASN A 14 -6.72 6.19 -3.73
CA ASN A 14 -8.07 6.66 -3.46
C ASN A 14 -8.42 6.74 -1.97
N ASP A 15 -7.74 5.97 -1.12
CA ASP A 15 -7.87 6.00 0.34
C ASP A 15 -7.52 7.40 0.90
N LEU A 16 -6.75 8.19 0.16
CA LEU A 16 -6.41 9.56 0.50
C LEU A 16 -7.56 10.55 0.24
N THR A 17 -8.69 10.14 -0.33
CA THR A 17 -9.77 11.06 -0.71
C THR A 17 -10.73 11.36 0.44
N GLY A 18 -10.80 10.50 1.46
CA GLY A 18 -11.74 10.64 2.58
C GLY A 18 -11.11 10.33 3.94
N GLY A 19 -11.70 10.87 5.01
CA GLY A 19 -11.24 10.64 6.39
C GLY A 19 -9.85 11.20 6.70
N ASP A 20 -9.33 10.86 7.87
CA ASP A 20 -7.97 11.15 8.31
C ASP A 20 -7.15 9.85 8.46
N ALA A 21 -5.85 10.00 8.71
CA ALA A 21 -4.95 8.85 8.83
C ALA A 21 -5.33 7.92 10.00
N SER A 22 -5.88 8.48 11.08
CA SER A 22 -6.24 7.73 12.29
C SER A 22 -7.47 6.84 12.05
N SER A 23 -8.52 7.43 11.50
CA SER A 23 -9.75 6.72 11.12
C SER A 23 -9.48 5.66 10.05
N TYR A 24 -8.59 5.93 9.09
CA TYR A 24 -8.14 4.92 8.14
C TYR A 24 -7.44 3.73 8.82
N ALA A 25 -6.48 3.98 9.72
CA ALA A 25 -5.77 2.92 10.43
C ALA A 25 -6.71 2.09 11.33
N ALA A 26 -7.71 2.73 11.95
CA ALA A 26 -8.74 2.03 12.71
C ALA A 26 -9.61 1.13 11.81
N ALA A 27 -10.01 1.63 10.64
CA ALA A 27 -10.78 0.84 9.66
C ALA A 27 -9.98 -0.36 9.12
N LEU A 28 -8.69 -0.15 8.79
CA LEU A 28 -7.78 -1.22 8.38
C LEU A 28 -7.64 -2.29 9.48
N THR A 29 -7.44 -1.86 10.73
CA THR A 29 -7.37 -2.78 11.88
C THR A 29 -8.63 -3.61 12.02
N ASN A 30 -9.80 -2.98 11.90
CA ASN A 30 -11.08 -3.68 11.95
C ASN A 30 -11.23 -4.69 10.81
N LEU A 31 -10.87 -4.31 9.57
CA LEU A 31 -10.90 -5.22 8.42
C LEU A 31 -10.01 -6.44 8.66
N VAL A 32 -8.75 -6.23 9.07
CA VAL A 32 -7.81 -7.32 9.33
C VAL A 32 -8.34 -8.25 10.43
N ASN A 33 -8.87 -7.71 11.53
CA ASN A 33 -9.45 -8.52 12.61
C ASN A 33 -10.62 -9.38 12.11
N GLN A 34 -11.46 -8.85 11.22
CA GLN A 34 -12.55 -9.62 10.62
C GLN A 34 -12.03 -10.74 9.70
N LEU A 35 -10.99 -10.46 8.91
CA LEU A 35 -10.35 -11.47 8.06
C LEU A 35 -9.69 -12.57 8.90
N VAL A 36 -9.04 -12.20 9.99
CA VAL A 36 -8.44 -13.11 10.97
C VAL A 36 -9.48 -14.05 11.55
N ALA A 37 -10.60 -13.51 12.03
CA ALA A 37 -11.67 -14.29 12.63
C ALA A 37 -12.35 -15.23 11.63
N ARG A 38 -12.47 -14.82 10.36
CA ARG A 38 -13.14 -15.61 9.31
C ARG A 38 -12.23 -16.68 8.70
N ASN A 39 -10.93 -16.41 8.62
CA ASN A 39 -9.95 -17.27 7.94
C ASN A 39 -8.72 -17.49 8.83
N PRO A 40 -8.83 -18.27 9.92
CA PRO A 40 -7.74 -18.43 10.90
C PRO A 40 -6.49 -19.13 10.33
N ASN A 41 -6.64 -19.84 9.21
CA ASN A 41 -5.53 -20.54 8.55
C ASN A 41 -4.86 -19.71 7.44
N SER A 42 -5.43 -18.55 7.06
CA SER A 42 -4.84 -17.67 6.04
C SER A 42 -3.73 -16.81 6.64
N GLN A 43 -2.67 -16.60 5.87
CA GLN A 43 -1.72 -15.52 6.15
C GLN A 43 -2.27 -14.22 5.57
N ILE A 44 -2.03 -13.09 6.26
CA ILE A 44 -2.43 -11.76 5.81
C ILE A 44 -1.17 -10.91 5.65
N LEU A 45 -0.95 -10.41 4.45
CA LEU A 45 0.15 -9.51 4.13
C LEU A 45 -0.40 -8.09 4.02
N VAL A 46 0.08 -7.18 4.86
CA VAL A 46 -0.29 -5.76 4.79
C VAL A 46 0.91 -4.98 4.26
N VAL A 47 0.81 -4.45 3.05
CA VAL A 47 1.79 -3.51 2.53
C VAL A 47 1.54 -2.18 3.23
N ASN A 48 2.54 -1.61 3.89
CA ASN A 48 2.31 -0.50 4.84
C ASN A 48 2.72 0.89 4.30
N PHE A 49 2.77 1.07 2.97
CA PHE A 49 3.33 2.28 2.37
C PHE A 49 2.63 2.72 1.07
N TYR A 50 2.31 4.02 0.98
CA TYR A 50 1.90 4.74 -0.23
C TYR A 50 3.09 5.38 -0.93
N PHE A 51 3.20 5.19 -2.24
CA PHE A 51 4.16 5.92 -3.06
C PHE A 51 3.64 7.32 -3.45
N GLY A 52 4.52 8.32 -3.31
CA GLY A 52 4.19 9.74 -3.48
C GLY A 52 4.39 10.32 -4.89
N ALA A 53 4.63 9.53 -5.94
CA ALA A 53 4.68 10.06 -7.31
C ALA A 53 3.56 9.49 -8.19
N PRO A 54 2.30 9.92 -7.96
CA PRO A 54 1.20 9.51 -8.81
C PRO A 54 1.35 10.09 -10.22
N ALA A 55 0.95 9.31 -11.23
CA ALA A 55 0.76 9.86 -12.56
C ALA A 55 -0.35 10.94 -12.52
N PRO A 56 -0.30 11.98 -13.38
CA PRO A 56 -1.26 13.08 -13.34
C PRO A 56 -2.74 12.64 -13.39
N PHE A 57 -3.06 11.58 -14.13
CA PHE A 57 -4.43 11.06 -14.22
C PHE A 57 -4.94 10.46 -12.90
N ALA A 58 -4.03 9.93 -12.06
CA ALA A 58 -4.38 9.27 -10.80
C ALA A 58 -4.84 10.28 -9.73
N LEU A 59 -4.41 11.55 -9.85
CA LEU A 59 -4.83 12.63 -8.96
C LEU A 59 -6.34 12.90 -9.02
N ASN A 60 -7.01 12.60 -10.15
CA ASN A 60 -8.47 12.69 -10.25
C ASN A 60 -9.21 11.74 -9.30
N PHE A 61 -8.55 10.68 -8.85
CA PHE A 61 -9.11 9.67 -7.95
C PHE A 61 -8.61 9.81 -6.51
N ALA A 62 -7.71 10.77 -6.28
CA ALA A 62 -7.05 11.00 -5.00
C ALA A 62 -7.15 12.49 -4.63
N GLY A 63 -8.38 12.99 -4.51
CA GLY A 63 -8.64 14.43 -4.30
C GLY A 63 -8.03 15.02 -3.02
N GLY A 64 -7.62 14.18 -2.07
CA GLY A 64 -6.88 14.60 -0.87
C GLY A 64 -5.37 14.40 -0.95
N PHE A 65 -4.81 14.01 -2.10
CA PHE A 65 -3.38 13.73 -2.24
C PHE A 65 -2.52 14.96 -1.90
N SER A 66 -1.63 14.79 -0.93
CA SER A 66 -0.54 15.71 -0.61
C SER A 66 0.58 14.93 0.09
N ASP A 67 1.80 15.44 0.05
CA ASP A 67 2.95 14.80 0.71
C ASP A 67 2.70 14.62 2.21
N ASP A 68 2.18 15.66 2.89
CA ASP A 68 1.84 15.61 4.31
C ASP A 68 0.82 14.51 4.63
N ARG A 69 -0.18 14.33 3.76
CA ARG A 69 -1.20 13.31 3.97
C ARG A 69 -0.64 11.92 3.72
N VAL A 70 0.19 11.73 2.70
CA VAL A 70 0.91 10.48 2.45
C VAL A 70 1.78 10.11 3.66
N ILE A 71 2.53 11.07 4.20
CA ILE A 71 3.35 10.88 5.40
C ILE A 71 2.48 10.47 6.60
N ALA A 72 1.38 11.20 6.85
CA ALA A 72 0.48 10.92 7.96
C ALA A 72 -0.15 9.52 7.86
N PHE A 73 -0.60 9.12 6.66
CA PHE A 73 -1.18 7.80 6.43
C PHE A 73 -0.14 6.69 6.57
N ASN A 74 1.06 6.83 6.00
CA ASN A 74 2.15 5.88 6.16
C ASN A 74 2.54 5.70 7.64
N ALA A 75 2.62 6.80 8.40
CA ALA A 75 2.88 6.76 9.83
C ALA A 75 1.77 6.03 10.61
N ALA A 76 0.50 6.28 10.30
CA ALA A 76 -0.63 5.64 10.95
C ALA A 76 -0.71 4.13 10.66
N ILE A 77 -0.45 3.71 9.41
CA ILE A 77 -0.38 2.29 9.06
C ILE A 77 0.82 1.63 9.74
N GLY A 78 1.98 2.30 9.76
CA GLY A 78 3.17 1.82 10.47
C GLY A 78 2.90 1.61 11.97
N ALA A 79 2.21 2.55 12.62
CA ALA A 79 1.82 2.42 14.02
C ALA A 79 0.83 1.26 14.24
N ALA A 80 -0.15 1.08 13.34
CA ALA A 80 -1.06 -0.07 13.40
C ALA A 80 -0.30 -1.40 13.26
N CYS A 81 0.65 -1.48 12.33
CA CYS A 81 1.52 -2.63 12.09
C CYS A 81 2.38 -3.03 13.29
N SER A 82 2.91 -2.06 14.03
CA SER A 82 3.67 -2.31 15.26
C SER A 82 2.79 -2.55 16.50
N GLY A 83 1.48 -2.33 16.38
CA GLY A 83 0.51 -2.39 17.48
C GLY A 83 -0.63 -3.35 17.20
N ALA A 84 -1.81 -2.81 16.87
CA ALA A 84 -3.04 -3.58 16.77
C ALA A 84 -3.03 -4.69 15.69
N LEU A 85 -2.16 -4.58 14.68
CA LEU A 85 -1.98 -5.58 13.62
C LEU A 85 -0.83 -6.56 13.90
N ALA A 86 -0.17 -6.49 15.06
CA ALA A 86 0.90 -7.41 15.47
C ALA A 86 0.34 -8.78 15.89
N LEU A 87 -0.43 -9.41 14.99
CA LEU A 87 -1.10 -10.69 15.17
C LEU A 87 -0.28 -11.82 14.54
N PRO A 88 -0.34 -13.06 15.06
CA PRO A 88 0.49 -14.17 14.59
C PRO A 88 0.40 -14.47 13.09
N GLN A 89 -0.78 -14.28 12.50
CA GLN A 89 -1.06 -14.54 11.08
C GLN A 89 -0.89 -13.31 10.16
N VAL A 90 -0.56 -12.15 10.73
CA VAL A 90 -0.37 -10.91 9.97
C VAL A 90 1.13 -10.67 9.80
N ARG A 91 1.50 -10.24 8.60
CA ARG A 91 2.84 -9.75 8.30
C ARG A 91 2.69 -8.39 7.63
N CYS A 92 3.19 -7.36 8.31
CA CYS A 92 3.35 -6.06 7.68
C CYS A 92 4.64 -6.04 6.87
N ILE A 93 4.54 -5.63 5.61
CA ILE A 93 5.64 -5.54 4.67
C ILE A 93 5.92 -4.07 4.43
N ASP A 94 7.10 -3.64 4.88
CA ASP A 94 7.62 -2.31 4.58
C ASP A 94 8.30 -2.29 3.21
N ILE A 95 7.67 -1.55 2.29
CA ILE A 95 8.18 -1.35 0.93
C ILE A 95 8.77 0.04 0.72
N SER A 96 8.88 0.88 1.77
CA SER A 96 9.50 2.21 1.68
C SER A 96 10.92 2.12 1.10
N GLY A 97 11.68 1.10 1.51
CA GLY A 97 13.03 0.83 1.01
C GLY A 97 13.11 0.27 -0.41
N ALA A 98 12.01 -0.26 -0.96
CA ALA A 98 11.94 -0.72 -2.35
C ALA A 98 11.87 0.45 -3.34
N LEU A 99 11.45 1.63 -2.89
CA LEU A 99 11.25 2.81 -3.74
C LEU A 99 12.54 3.54 -4.08
N ASN A 100 13.59 3.37 -3.27
CA ASN A 100 14.94 3.85 -3.58
C ASN A 100 15.71 2.92 -4.52
N ARG A 101 15.05 1.90 -5.07
CA ARG A 101 15.65 0.92 -5.98
C ARG A 101 14.84 0.85 -7.26
N SER A 102 15.45 1.22 -8.37
CA SER A 102 14.91 0.89 -9.69
C SER A 102 15.03 -0.62 -9.90
N HIS A 103 13.93 -1.34 -9.80
CA HIS A 103 13.87 -2.74 -10.14
C HIS A 103 13.43 -2.87 -11.60
N LEU A 104 14.30 -3.46 -12.42
CA LEU A 104 13.95 -3.84 -13.77
C LEU A 104 13.24 -5.18 -13.69
N LEU A 105 11.97 -5.22 -14.11
CA LEU A 105 11.21 -6.47 -14.22
C LEU A 105 11.66 -7.18 -15.49
N GLY A 106 12.52 -8.20 -15.34
CA GLY A 106 13.02 -9.03 -16.44
C GLY A 106 14.46 -8.69 -16.88
N ASN A 107 14.90 -9.27 -18.01
CA ASN A 107 16.25 -9.09 -18.56
C ASN A 107 16.50 -7.73 -19.21
N MET A 108 15.61 -6.75 -19.00
CA MET A 108 15.77 -5.42 -19.58
C MET A 108 16.72 -4.60 -18.72
N THR A 109 17.65 -3.92 -19.35
CA THR A 109 18.49 -2.88 -18.78
C THR A 109 17.68 -1.59 -18.56
N ARG A 110 18.21 -0.69 -17.73
CA ARG A 110 17.59 0.63 -17.47
C ARG A 110 17.37 1.43 -18.77
N ALA A 111 18.35 1.39 -19.68
CA ALA A 111 18.27 2.08 -20.96
C ALA A 111 17.14 1.52 -21.85
N GLU A 112 16.93 0.20 -21.85
CA GLU A 112 15.85 -0.42 -22.62
C GLU A 112 14.47 -0.05 -22.10
N VAL A 113 14.32 0.11 -20.77
CA VAL A 113 13.08 0.63 -20.18
C VAL A 113 12.87 2.10 -20.53
N GLU A 114 13.89 2.95 -20.39
CA GLU A 114 13.81 4.38 -20.74
C GLU A 114 13.45 4.58 -22.23
N ALA A 115 13.94 3.72 -23.13
CA ALA A 115 13.58 3.74 -24.55
C ALA A 115 12.16 3.20 -24.84
N ALA A 116 11.63 2.32 -23.99
CA ALA A 116 10.29 1.74 -24.13
C ALA A 116 9.18 2.60 -23.51
N LEU A 117 9.53 3.54 -22.63
CA LEU A 117 8.58 4.50 -22.07
C LEU A 117 8.10 5.44 -23.19
N VAL A 118 6.81 5.34 -23.51
CA VAL A 118 6.16 6.25 -24.45
C VAL A 118 6.24 7.67 -23.88
N VAL A 119 7.08 8.51 -24.50
CA VAL A 119 7.09 9.95 -24.25
C VAL A 119 5.77 10.50 -24.79
N LEU A 120 4.83 10.80 -23.89
CA LEU A 120 3.65 11.55 -24.27
C LEU A 120 4.10 12.96 -24.70
N PRO A 121 3.70 13.44 -25.89
CA PRO A 121 4.07 14.77 -26.34
C PRO A 121 3.51 15.81 -25.37
N SER A 122 4.36 16.79 -25.06
CA SER A 122 4.09 17.98 -24.23
C SER A 122 2.97 18.86 -24.77
#